data_AF-A0A1B1YTZ0-F1
#
_entry.id   AF-A0A1B1YTZ0-F1
#
_cell.length_a   1.000
_cell.length_b   1.000
_cell.length_c   1.000
_cell.angle_alpha   90.00
_cell.angle_beta   90.00
_cell.angle_gamma   90.00
#
_symmetry.space_group_name_H-M   'P 1'
#
loop_
_entity.id
_entity.type
_entity.pdbx_description
1 polymer ?
#
loop_
_entity_poly.entity_id
_entity_poly.type
_entity_poly.pdbx_seq_one_letter_code
_entity_poly.pdbx_strand_id
1 'polypeptide(L)'
;MALWQLYGGASTSLTINTTAGRLTTVCDSWAEPILIQKVRYIDHFENPDMVIGRCTDPLQFKHEAYEFEREVRLLMPRQDDWEKNPEGMQRRLPSLDALITSVVVAPEADAWFLELVEDVTQRYGLKAPVRMSALAQFPA
;
A
#
# COMPACT_ATOMS: atom_id res chain seq x y z
N MET A 1 3.60 14.33 -8.50
CA MET A 1 3.50 14.80 -7.10
C MET A 1 2.26 14.33 -6.33
N ALA A 2 1.07 14.22 -6.92
CA ALA A 2 -0.20 14.08 -6.17
C ALA A 2 -0.18 13.13 -4.96
N LEU A 3 0.23 11.87 -5.11
CA LEU A 3 0.25 10.90 -3.99
C LEU A 3 1.23 11.28 -2.86
N TRP A 4 2.38 11.87 -3.20
CA TRP A 4 3.35 12.35 -2.20
C TRP A 4 2.75 13.48 -1.35
N GLN A 5 2.03 14.39 -1.99
CA GLN A 5 1.38 15.52 -1.29
C GLN A 5 0.17 15.07 -0.48
N LEU A 6 -0.65 14.15 -1.00
CA LEU A 6 -1.86 13.67 -0.34
C LEU A 6 -1.58 12.86 0.93
N TYR A 7 -0.53 12.03 0.92
CA TYR A 7 -0.29 11.07 2.01
C TYR A 7 0.99 11.33 2.81
N GLY A 8 1.99 12.00 2.21
CA GLY A 8 3.34 12.03 2.75
C GLY A 8 3.73 13.30 3.48
N GLY A 9 3.18 14.45 3.12
CA GLY A 9 3.83 15.73 3.41
C GLY A 9 5.14 15.81 2.60
N ALA A 10 5.19 16.72 1.63
CA ALA A 10 6.07 16.59 0.46
C ALA A 10 7.59 16.43 0.76
N SER A 11 8.08 16.94 1.89
CA SER A 11 9.50 17.00 2.23
C SER A 11 10.04 15.88 3.14
N THR A 12 9.18 15.12 3.84
CA THR A 12 9.62 14.10 4.81
C THR A 12 8.83 12.79 4.68
N SER A 13 8.61 12.38 3.43
CA SER A 13 7.91 11.14 3.12
C SER A 13 8.74 10.14 2.35
N LEU A 14 8.34 8.88 2.48
CA LEU A 14 8.88 7.77 1.71
C LEU A 14 7.74 6.83 1.31
N THR A 15 8.01 5.98 0.32
CA THR A 15 7.17 4.85 -0.03
C THR A 15 7.99 3.57 0.03
N ILE A 16 7.30 2.49 0.37
CA ILE A 16 7.81 1.13 0.27
C ILE A 16 7.20 0.51 -0.97
N ASN A 17 8.04 -0.06 -1.83
CA ASN A 17 7.58 -0.82 -2.98
C ASN A 17 7.55 -2.31 -2.67
N THR A 18 6.59 -2.99 -3.28
CA THR A 18 6.48 -4.44 -3.30
C THR A 18 5.94 -4.89 -4.66
N THR A 19 5.75 -6.19 -4.85
CA THR A 19 5.10 -6.77 -6.02
C THR A 19 3.90 -7.60 -5.59
N ALA A 20 2.92 -7.76 -6.48
CA ALA A 20 1.78 -8.64 -6.23
C ALA A 20 2.22 -10.08 -5.90
N GLY A 21 3.28 -10.59 -6.55
CA GLY A 21 3.84 -11.91 -6.26
C GLY A 21 4.37 -12.03 -4.83
N ARG A 22 5.21 -11.09 -4.38
CA ARG A 22 5.74 -11.07 -3.00
C ARG A 22 4.63 -10.94 -1.97
N LEU A 23 3.67 -10.06 -2.24
CA LEU A 23 2.52 -9.86 -1.38
C LEU A 23 1.68 -11.14 -1.26
N THR A 24 1.43 -11.84 -2.37
CA THR A 24 0.74 -13.13 -2.38
C THR A 24 1.52 -14.18 -1.57
N THR A 25 2.82 -14.33 -1.83
CA THR A 25 3.68 -15.29 -1.09
C THR A 25 3.68 -15.04 0.41
N VAL A 26 3.69 -13.78 0.84
CA VAL A 26 3.59 -13.42 2.25
C VAL A 26 2.21 -13.76 2.81
N CYS A 27 1.13 -13.47 2.07
CA CYS A 27 -0.24 -13.80 2.47
C CYS A 27 -0.46 -15.30 2.59
N ASP A 28 0.11 -16.11 1.69
CA ASP A 28 0.03 -17.57 1.71
C ASP A 28 0.67 -18.20 2.96
N SER A 29 1.56 -17.46 3.64
CA SER A 29 2.14 -17.89 4.91
C SER A 29 1.24 -17.65 6.12
N TRP A 30 0.14 -16.92 5.95
CA TRP A 30 -0.84 -16.64 7.01
C TRP A 30 -1.95 -17.69 6.98
N ALA A 31 -2.49 -18.04 8.15
CA ALA A 31 -3.52 -19.07 8.27
C ALA A 31 -4.90 -18.60 7.81
N GLU A 32 -5.12 -17.29 7.74
CA GLU A 32 -6.41 -16.70 7.40
C GLU A 32 -6.66 -16.64 5.89
N PRO A 33 -7.92 -16.79 5.45
CA PRO A 33 -8.28 -16.53 4.06
C PRO A 33 -8.10 -15.04 3.75
N ILE A 34 -7.32 -14.76 2.71
CA ILE A 34 -7.05 -13.40 2.22
C ILE A 34 -7.44 -13.31 0.77
N LEU A 35 -8.20 -12.27 0.42
CA LEU A 35 -8.51 -11.94 -0.96
C LEU A 35 -7.65 -10.75 -1.38
N ILE A 36 -6.89 -10.91 -2.46
CA ILE A 36 -6.10 -9.83 -3.05
C ILE A 36 -6.85 -9.36 -4.29
N GLN A 37 -7.31 -8.11 -4.31
CA GLN A 37 -8.16 -7.59 -5.38
C GLN A 37 -7.71 -6.19 -5.82
N LYS A 38 -7.74 -5.95 -7.13
CA LYS A 38 -7.62 -4.59 -7.69
C LYS A 38 -8.94 -3.85 -7.49
N VAL A 39 -8.86 -2.60 -7.06
CA VAL A 39 -10.04 -1.74 -6.96
C VAL A 39 -10.51 -1.36 -8.37
N ARG A 40 -11.82 -1.50 -8.60
CA ARG A 40 -12.50 -1.04 -9.81
C ARG A 40 -13.03 0.36 -9.57
N TYR A 41 -12.66 1.27 -10.45
CA TYR A 41 -13.07 2.66 -10.38
C TYR A 41 -14.32 2.86 -11.26
N ILE A 42 -15.40 3.35 -10.67
CA ILE A 42 -16.71 3.52 -11.31
C ILE A 42 -17.34 4.86 -10.94
N ASP A 43 -18.21 5.39 -11.78
CA ASP A 43 -19.13 6.45 -11.37
C ASP A 43 -20.26 5.83 -10.53
N HIS A 44 -20.38 6.25 -9.26
CA HIS A 44 -21.44 5.76 -8.38
C HIS A 44 -22.79 6.46 -8.59
N PHE A 45 -22.80 7.61 -9.27
CA PHE A 45 -24.00 8.40 -9.59
C PHE A 45 -24.71 7.89 -10.85
N GLU A 46 -23.95 7.41 -11.84
CA GLU A 46 -24.51 6.81 -13.06
C GLU A 46 -25.01 5.36 -12.86
N ASN A 47 -24.89 4.85 -11.63
CA ASN A 47 -25.48 3.60 -11.14
C ASN A 47 -25.14 2.37 -12.01
N PRO A 48 -23.90 1.86 -11.95
CA PRO A 48 -23.62 0.53 -12.46
C PRO A 48 -24.40 -0.48 -11.63
N ASP A 49 -24.94 -1.52 -12.25
CA ASP A 49 -25.62 -2.64 -11.58
C ASP A 49 -24.69 -3.28 -10.52
N MET A 50 -24.67 -2.69 -9.32
CA MET A 50 -23.88 -3.16 -8.19
C MET A 50 -24.67 -4.27 -7.50
N VAL A 51 -24.55 -5.48 -8.03
CA VAL A 51 -25.06 -6.67 -7.35
C VAL A 51 -24.15 -6.98 -6.17
N ILE A 52 -24.64 -6.69 -4.96
CA ILE A 52 -23.95 -7.07 -3.71
C ILE A 52 -24.31 -8.53 -3.43
N GLY A 53 -23.40 -9.45 -3.77
CA GLY A 53 -23.55 -10.88 -3.47
C GLY A 53 -22.79 -11.28 -2.20
N ARG A 54 -21.54 -10.83 -2.08
CA ARG A 54 -20.67 -11.07 -0.92
C ARG A 54 -20.49 -9.79 -0.13
N CYS A 55 -20.23 -9.93 1.17
CA CYS A 55 -19.91 -8.80 2.06
C CYS A 55 -18.66 -8.00 1.63
N THR A 56 -17.79 -8.60 0.82
CA THR A 56 -16.59 -7.96 0.28
C THR A 56 -16.84 -7.18 -0.99
N ASP A 57 -17.99 -7.32 -1.65
CA ASP A 57 -18.26 -6.71 -2.96
C ASP A 57 -18.19 -5.18 -2.94
N PRO A 58 -18.73 -4.47 -1.93
CA PRO A 58 -18.56 -3.01 -1.84
C PRO A 58 -17.10 -2.56 -1.74
N LEU A 59 -16.23 -3.41 -1.17
CA LEU A 59 -14.81 -3.12 -1.02
C LEU A 59 -14.02 -3.28 -2.33
N GLN A 60 -14.66 -3.71 -3.42
CA GLN A 60 -14.03 -3.82 -4.73
C GLN A 60 -14.14 -2.53 -5.54
N PHE A 61 -14.98 -1.58 -5.11
CA PHE A 61 -15.28 -0.38 -5.88
C PHE A 61 -14.79 0.89 -5.17
N LYS A 62 -14.51 1.91 -5.98
CA LYS A 62 -14.22 3.29 -5.55
C LYS A 62 -14.66 4.24 -6.65
N HIS A 63 -14.97 5.49 -6.30
CA HIS A 63 -15.40 6.48 -7.29
C HIS A 63 -14.28 6.77 -8.31
N GLU A 64 -14.63 6.95 -9.59
CA GLU A 64 -13.67 7.20 -10.68
C GLU A 64 -12.75 8.40 -10.48
N ALA A 65 -13.23 9.42 -9.77
CA ALA A 65 -12.43 10.57 -9.34
C ALA A 65 -11.14 10.18 -8.57
N TYR A 66 -11.04 8.96 -8.02
CA TYR A 66 -9.87 8.44 -7.32
C TYR A 66 -9.04 7.43 -8.14
N GLU A 67 -9.30 7.26 -9.43
CA GLU A 67 -8.61 6.28 -10.29
C GLU A 67 -7.08 6.48 -10.31
N PHE A 68 -6.62 7.71 -10.08
CA PHE A 68 -5.19 8.03 -10.00
C PHE A 68 -4.44 7.25 -8.91
N GLU A 69 -5.13 6.72 -7.89
CA GLU A 69 -4.50 5.93 -6.82
C GLU A 69 -4.11 4.52 -7.24
N ARG A 70 -4.80 3.91 -8.22
CA ARG A 70 -4.55 2.55 -8.73
C ARG A 70 -4.38 1.48 -7.63
N GLU A 71 -5.36 1.41 -6.74
CA GLU A 71 -5.30 0.66 -5.48
C GLU A 71 -5.41 -0.87 -5.65
N VAL A 72 -4.70 -1.60 -4.78
CA VAL A 72 -4.87 -3.04 -4.54
C VAL A 72 -5.20 -3.25 -3.05
N ARG A 73 -6.24 -4.03 -2.76
CA ARG A 73 -6.70 -4.34 -1.40
C ARG A 73 -6.42 -5.78 -1.02
N LEU A 74 -6.02 -5.96 0.24
CA LEU A 74 -5.98 -7.26 0.91
C LEU A 74 -7.19 -7.29 1.84
N LEU A 75 -8.15 -8.16 1.55
CA LEU A 75 -9.36 -8.29 2.34
C LEU A 75 -9.27 -9.58 3.16
N MET A 76 -9.44 -9.44 4.47
CA MET A 76 -9.54 -10.55 5.42
C MET A 76 -10.93 -10.51 6.06
N PRO A 77 -11.96 -11.04 5.38
CA PRO A 77 -13.33 -10.93 5.85
C PRO A 77 -13.51 -11.72 7.16
N ARG A 78 -14.05 -11.05 8.19
CA ARG A 78 -14.46 -11.63 9.47
C ARG A 78 -15.90 -11.19 9.74
N GLN A 79 -16.84 -12.09 9.46
CA GLN A 79 -18.28 -11.79 9.48
C GLN A 79 -18.95 -12.14 10.81
N ASP A 80 -18.43 -13.15 11.51
CA ASP A 80 -19.15 -13.75 12.63
C ASP A 80 -19.28 -12.81 13.85
N ASP A 81 -18.40 -11.82 13.99
CA ASP A 81 -18.39 -10.90 15.13
C ASP A 81 -17.77 -9.53 14.74
N TRP A 82 -18.38 -8.85 13.76
CA TRP A 82 -17.81 -7.63 13.17
C TRP A 82 -17.61 -6.48 14.18
N GLU A 83 -18.42 -6.42 15.23
CA GLU A 83 -18.28 -5.46 16.33
C GLU A 83 -17.00 -5.68 17.15
N LYS A 84 -16.44 -6.90 17.10
CA LYS A 84 -15.17 -7.26 17.75
C LYS A 84 -13.99 -7.24 16.79
N ASN A 85 -14.16 -6.78 15.55
CA ASN A 85 -13.04 -6.62 14.65
C ASN A 85 -12.04 -5.62 15.26
N PRO A 86 -10.75 -5.98 15.38
CA PRO A 86 -9.77 -5.08 15.94
C PRO A 86 -9.52 -3.91 14.99
N GLU A 87 -9.19 -2.73 15.53
CA GLU A 87 -8.80 -1.55 14.73
C GLU A 87 -7.54 -1.80 13.89
N GLY A 88 -6.72 -2.78 14.28
CA GLY A 88 -5.51 -3.18 13.55
C GLY A 88 -5.24 -4.67 13.63
N MET A 89 -4.60 -5.20 12.60
CA MET A 89 -4.18 -6.60 12.53
C MET A 89 -2.68 -6.69 12.30
N GLN A 90 -1.96 -7.25 13.27
CA GLN A 90 -0.55 -7.57 13.11
C GLN A 90 -0.40 -8.91 12.40
N ARG A 91 0.42 -8.96 11.35
CA ARG A 91 0.80 -10.21 10.68
C ARG A 91 2.31 -10.35 10.66
N ARG A 92 2.77 -11.58 10.91
CA ARG A 92 4.20 -11.89 10.92
C ARG A 92 4.69 -11.97 9.48
N LEU A 93 5.81 -11.29 9.23
CA LEU A 93 6.59 -11.46 8.01
C LEU A 93 7.77 -12.40 8.30
N PRO A 94 8.16 -13.29 7.36
CA PRO A 94 9.39 -14.07 7.49
C PRO A 94 10.64 -13.18 7.57
N SER A 95 10.67 -12.12 6.78
CA SER A 95 11.64 -11.03 6.83
C SER A 95 11.06 -9.78 6.15
N LEU A 96 11.64 -8.59 6.40
CA LEU A 96 11.24 -7.38 5.67
C LEU A 96 11.52 -7.52 4.17
N ASP A 97 12.63 -8.15 3.81
CA ASP A 97 13.02 -8.39 2.41
C ASP A 97 12.09 -9.33 1.64
N ALA A 98 11.26 -10.12 2.34
CA ALA A 98 10.24 -10.95 1.70
C ALA A 98 9.15 -10.08 1.05
N LEU A 99 8.87 -8.91 1.62
CA LEU A 99 7.84 -7.97 1.17
C LEU A 99 8.46 -6.79 0.41
N ILE A 100 9.43 -6.11 1.03
CA ILE A 100 9.97 -4.83 0.56
C ILE A 100 10.99 -5.04 -0.55
N THR A 101 10.75 -4.45 -1.72
CA THR A 101 11.69 -4.49 -2.87
C THR A 101 12.57 -3.25 -2.96
N SER A 102 12.08 -2.09 -2.50
CA SER A 102 12.84 -0.85 -2.40
C SER A 102 12.14 0.12 -1.48
N VAL A 103 12.91 1.03 -0.89
CA VAL A 103 12.41 2.23 -0.24
C VAL A 103 12.68 3.42 -1.15
N VAL A 104 11.67 4.22 -1.44
CA VAL A 104 11.79 5.40 -2.29
C VAL A 104 11.47 6.63 -1.47
N VAL A 105 12.40 7.57 -1.40
CA VAL A 105 12.25 8.83 -0.67
C VAL A 105 11.59 9.86 -1.59
N ALA A 106 10.72 10.70 -1.01
CA ALA A 106 9.97 11.72 -1.73
C ALA A 106 10.89 12.65 -2.56
N PRO A 107 10.42 13.15 -3.71
CA PRO A 107 11.25 13.95 -4.61
C PRO A 107 11.68 15.30 -4.03
N GLU A 108 10.89 15.87 -3.11
CA GLU A 108 11.16 17.16 -2.46
C GLU A 108 11.84 16.99 -1.09
N ALA A 109 12.29 15.77 -0.76
CA ALA A 109 12.98 15.53 0.49
C ALA A 109 14.43 16.01 0.46
N ASP A 110 14.87 16.54 1.59
CA ASP A 110 16.26 16.95 1.80
C ASP A 110 17.20 15.74 1.94
N ALA A 111 18.48 15.94 1.63
CA ALA A 111 19.51 14.90 1.70
C ALA A 111 19.62 14.24 3.09
N TRP A 112 19.47 15.01 4.18
CA TRP A 112 19.53 14.48 5.55
C TRP A 112 18.45 13.42 5.80
N PHE A 113 17.29 13.54 5.16
CA PHE A 113 16.19 12.60 5.33
C PHE A 113 16.49 11.28 4.60
N LEU A 114 17.12 11.34 3.42
CA LEU A 114 17.60 10.15 2.72
C LEU A 114 18.62 9.39 3.59
N GLU A 115 19.61 10.09 4.12
CA GLU A 115 20.64 9.52 5.02
C GLU A 115 20.00 8.87 6.25
N LEU A 116 19.03 9.53 6.88
CA LEU A 116 18.29 8.97 8.00
C LEU A 116 17.55 7.67 7.64
N VAL A 117 16.92 7.61 6.47
CA VAL A 117 16.22 6.41 6.00
C VAL A 117 17.23 5.29 5.72
N GLU A 118 18.38 5.59 5.11
CA GLU A 118 19.48 4.65 4.90
C GLU A 118 19.97 4.06 6.23
N ASP A 119 20.25 4.92 7.21
CA ASP A 119 20.70 4.50 8.55
C ASP A 119 19.69 3.58 9.25
N VAL A 120 18.40 3.95 9.21
CA VAL A 120 17.33 3.16 9.83
C VAL A 120 17.19 1.81 9.15
N THR A 121 17.16 1.77 7.81
CA THR A 121 17.00 0.52 7.07
C THR A 121 18.19 -0.42 7.29
N GLN A 122 19.41 0.12 7.33
CA GLN A 122 20.62 -0.65 7.66
C GLN A 122 20.59 -1.19 9.09
N ARG A 123 20.21 -0.37 10.08
CA ARG A 123 20.11 -0.76 11.48
C ARG A 123 19.16 -1.95 11.70
N TYR A 124 18.07 -2.01 10.95
CA TYR A 124 17.09 -3.10 11.01
C TYR A 124 17.38 -4.22 9.98
N GLY A 125 18.51 -4.17 9.28
CA GLY A 125 18.97 -5.24 8.39
C GLY A 125 18.16 -5.41 7.11
N LEU A 126 17.45 -4.37 6.65
CA LEU A 126 16.75 -4.38 5.37
C LEU A 126 17.78 -4.29 4.23
N LYS A 127 17.73 -5.22 3.28
CA LYS A 127 18.66 -5.24 2.12
C LYS A 127 18.12 -4.49 0.92
N ALA A 128 16.82 -4.23 0.89
CA ALA A 128 16.18 -3.47 -0.17
C ALA A 128 16.85 -2.09 -0.32
N PRO A 129 17.15 -1.65 -1.56
CA PRO A 129 17.80 -0.37 -1.79
C PRO A 129 16.90 0.79 -1.36
N VAL A 130 17.53 1.79 -0.75
CA VAL A 130 16.94 3.11 -0.52
C VAL A 130 17.40 4.03 -1.65
N ARG A 131 16.49 4.85 -2.18
CA ARG A 131 16.82 5.80 -3.26
C ARG A 131 15.85 6.98 -3.28
N MET A 132 16.30 8.09 -3.85
CA MET A 132 15.40 9.20 -4.19
C MET A 132 14.41 8.81 -5.28
N SER A 133 13.21 9.39 -5.22
CA SER A 133 12.24 9.32 -6.29
C SER A 133 12.83 9.91 -7.58
N ALA A 134 12.65 9.20 -8.70
CA ALA A 134 13.07 9.70 -10.02
C ALA A 134 12.34 11.00 -10.41
N LEU A 135 11.21 11.31 -9.75
CA LEU A 135 10.51 12.58 -9.94
C LEU A 135 11.36 13.80 -9.53
N ALA A 136 12.38 13.63 -8.68
CA ALA A 136 13.31 14.71 -8.32
C ALA A 136 14.13 15.22 -9.53
N GLN A 137 14.19 14.46 -10.63
CA GLN A 137 14.91 14.84 -11.85
C GLN A 137 14.06 15.72 -12.78
N PHE A 138 12.76 15.84 -12.52
CA PHE A 138 11.86 16.66 -13.33
C PHE A 138 11.68 18.03 -12.67
N PRO A 139 11.61 19.12 -13.46
CA PRO A 139 11.23 20.42 -12.94
C PRO A 139 9.84 20.35 -12.29
N ALA A 140 9.64 21.14 -11.22
CA ALA A 140 8.35 21.31 -10.57
C ALA A 140 7.34 22.03 -11.48
#